data_AF-A0A0V0J7U4-F1
#
_entry.id   AF-A0A0V0J7U4-F1
#
_cell.length_a   1.000
_cell.length_b   1.000
_cell.length_c   1.000
_cell.angle_alpha   90.00
_cell.angle_beta   90.00
_cell.angle_gamma   90.00
#
_symmetry.space_group_name_H-M   'P 1'
#
loop_
_entity.id
_entity.type
_entity.pdbx_description
1 polymer ?
#
loop_
_entity_poly.entity_id
_entity_poly.type
_entity_poly.pdbx_seq_one_letter_code
_entity_poly.pdbx_strand_id
1 'polypeptide(L)'
;MLPTWFLSMWMSNTATTVMMITIVEALLTKLDDTVEANSGEAAIEEALGKKKKSLKRLRRFATGISLSVCYAAGCGGIGTLIGSPPNIIFYGLAVGRFGGEIPVNFGSWMAYGMPMSLLCLIVTWITICLMFLGPKAFFKCGRWKKKERPMQNQAEFVKEATSANSTEKLQDLEHKSDQEEEDDEIPLDIVVIVNKIAAEERRVLGPMNFGEIACMILFILLIGLWITREPGVPGWSRFMPVRNDSSGRTVIFVDDTQPTILFTILAFIIPATNPFCLHKNKTETDKQTRKRINTS
;
A
#
# COMPACT_ATOMS: atom_id res chain seq x y z
N MET A 1 -1.96 -1.90 -2.09
CA MET A 1 -1.19 -2.98 -2.74
C MET A 1 0.14 -2.48 -3.29
N LEU A 2 0.15 -1.52 -4.23
CA LEU A 2 1.39 -1.10 -4.91
C LEU A 2 2.51 -0.60 -3.97
N PRO A 3 2.26 0.25 -2.94
CA PRO A 3 3.31 0.65 -2.00
C PRO A 3 3.88 -0.55 -1.20
N THR A 4 3.01 -1.43 -0.73
CA THR A 4 3.40 -2.66 -0.01
C THR A 4 4.25 -3.57 -0.88
N TRP A 5 3.84 -3.79 -2.14
CA TRP A 5 4.59 -4.59 -3.11
C TRP A 5 5.97 -4.02 -3.36
N PHE A 6 6.06 -2.71 -3.56
CA PHE A 6 7.32 -2.02 -3.79
C PHE A 6 8.25 -2.13 -2.59
N LEU A 7 7.78 -1.86 -1.37
CA LEU A 7 8.61 -1.98 -0.17
C LEU A 7 9.10 -3.41 0.07
N SER A 8 8.25 -4.41 -0.21
CA SER A 8 8.59 -5.83 0.00
C SER A 8 9.64 -6.37 -0.96
N MET A 9 10.01 -5.62 -2.00
CA MET A 9 11.18 -5.95 -2.82
C MET A 9 12.50 -5.68 -2.11
N TRP A 10 12.51 -4.79 -1.13
CA TRP A 10 13.75 -4.29 -0.51
C TRP A 10 13.83 -4.62 0.96
N MET A 11 12.67 -4.83 1.57
CA MET A 11 12.50 -5.27 2.93
C MET A 11 11.96 -6.70 2.97
N SER A 12 12.14 -7.37 4.11
CA SER A 12 11.51 -8.68 4.31
C SER A 12 9.98 -8.57 4.26
N ASN A 13 9.34 -9.61 3.72
CA ASN A 13 7.88 -9.68 3.63
C ASN A 13 7.22 -9.44 4.99
N THR A 14 7.73 -10.08 6.06
CA THR A 14 7.20 -9.92 7.42
C THR A 14 7.30 -8.47 7.92
N ALA A 15 8.44 -7.80 7.75
CA ALA A 15 8.60 -6.42 8.21
C ALA A 15 7.68 -5.46 7.44
N THR A 16 7.57 -5.66 6.11
CA THR A 16 6.69 -4.87 5.25
C THR A 16 5.22 -5.05 5.61
N THR A 17 4.80 -6.29 5.86
CA THR A 17 3.43 -6.60 6.28
C THR A 17 3.10 -5.93 7.61
N VAL A 18 3.96 -6.05 8.63
CA VAL A 18 3.72 -5.42 9.94
C VAL A 18 3.60 -3.90 9.81
N MET A 19 4.53 -3.24 9.11
CA MET A 19 4.50 -1.80 8.91
C MET A 19 3.22 -1.36 8.17
N MET A 20 2.86 -2.04 7.09
CA MET A 20 1.69 -1.66 6.30
C MET A 20 0.38 -1.98 7.01
N ILE A 21 0.31 -3.06 7.78
CA ILE A 21 -0.85 -3.38 8.63
C ILE A 21 -1.07 -2.29 9.67
N THR A 22 -0.01 -1.78 10.33
CA THR A 22 -0.19 -0.68 11.32
C THR A 22 -0.78 0.58 10.68
N ILE A 23 -0.41 0.90 9.44
CA ILE A 23 -0.99 2.02 8.70
C ILE A 23 -2.47 1.73 8.37
N VAL A 24 -2.77 0.51 7.94
CA VAL A 24 -4.15 0.09 7.66
C VAL A 24 -5.01 0.14 8.91
N GLU A 25 -4.54 -0.33 10.06
CA GLU A 25 -5.28 -0.27 11.32
C GLU A 25 -5.53 1.18 11.77
N ALA A 26 -4.54 2.07 11.63
CA ALA A 26 -4.72 3.49 11.90
C ALA A 26 -5.80 4.12 10.99
N LEU A 27 -5.80 3.77 9.70
CA LEU A 27 -6.82 4.23 8.75
C LEU A 27 -8.21 3.66 9.07
N LEU A 28 -8.29 2.39 9.46
CA LEU A 28 -9.55 1.73 9.82
C LEU A 28 -10.15 2.32 11.09
N THR A 29 -9.31 2.62 12.08
CA THR A 29 -9.75 3.28 13.33
C THR A 29 -10.33 4.66 13.03
N LYS A 30 -9.64 5.48 12.22
CA LYS A 30 -10.17 6.79 11.80
C LYS A 30 -11.46 6.70 10.99
N LEU A 31 -11.59 5.62 10.19
CA LEU A 31 -12.82 5.36 9.45
C LEU A 31 -13.97 5.07 10.39
N ASP A 32 -13.75 4.24 11.41
CA ASP A 32 -14.76 3.88 12.41
C ASP A 32 -15.23 5.12 13.17
N ASP A 33 -14.29 5.94 13.68
CA ASP A 33 -14.59 7.22 14.36
C ASP A 33 -15.43 8.16 13.49
N THR A 34 -15.12 8.26 12.19
CA THR A 34 -15.86 9.12 11.26
C THR A 34 -17.26 8.57 10.96
N VAL A 35 -17.42 7.25 10.92
CA VAL A 35 -18.73 6.60 10.75
C VAL A 35 -19.59 6.77 12.00
N GLU A 36 -18.99 6.68 13.19
CA GLU A 36 -19.69 6.93 14.45
C GLU A 36 -20.13 8.39 14.58
N ALA A 37 -19.26 9.35 14.25
CA ALA A 37 -19.59 10.79 14.30
C ALA A 37 -20.71 11.22 13.35
N ASN A 38 -20.83 10.57 12.18
CA ASN A 38 -21.91 10.85 11.22
C ASN A 38 -23.23 10.14 11.56
N SER A 39 -23.20 9.17 12.48
CA SER A 39 -24.38 8.46 12.96
C SER A 39 -25.04 9.25 14.10
N GLY A 40 -25.58 10.43 13.79
CA GLY A 40 -26.31 11.26 14.75
C GLY A 40 -27.53 10.55 15.36
N GLU A 41 -27.92 10.95 16.57
CA GLU A 41 -29.05 10.42 17.35
C GLU A 41 -30.38 10.59 16.60
N ALA A 42 -30.80 9.57 15.86
CA ALA A 42 -32.17 9.44 15.36
C ALA A 42 -32.59 7.96 15.34
N ALA A 43 -33.60 7.65 16.15
CA ALA A 43 -34.32 6.37 16.27
C ALA A 43 -33.45 5.13 16.57
N ILE A 44 -33.37 4.79 17.87
CA ILE A 44 -32.50 3.74 18.46
C ILE A 44 -32.62 2.38 17.77
N GLU A 45 -33.77 2.02 17.22
CA GLU A 45 -34.02 0.69 16.64
C GLU A 45 -33.66 0.60 15.14
N GLU A 46 -34.05 1.60 14.34
CA GLU A 46 -33.67 1.69 12.91
C GLU A 46 -32.17 2.01 12.76
N ALA A 47 -31.62 2.82 13.67
CA ALA A 47 -30.19 3.10 13.76
C ALA A 47 -29.39 1.85 14.12
N LEU A 48 -29.90 0.94 14.97
CA LEU A 48 -29.18 -0.28 15.34
C LEU A 48 -29.00 -1.23 14.15
N GLY A 49 -30.05 -1.42 13.35
CA GLY A 49 -30.03 -2.23 12.13
C GLY A 49 -29.07 -1.65 11.08
N LYS A 50 -29.17 -0.33 10.82
CA LYS A 50 -28.26 0.40 9.93
C LYS A 50 -26.81 0.38 10.42
N LYS A 51 -26.56 0.54 11.72
CA LYS A 51 -25.22 0.47 12.34
C LYS A 51 -24.61 -0.92 12.21
N LYS A 52 -25.37 -2.00 12.47
CA LYS A 52 -24.89 -3.39 12.26
C LYS A 52 -24.56 -3.68 10.78
N LYS A 53 -25.38 -3.20 9.84
CA LYS A 53 -25.13 -3.35 8.39
C LYS A 53 -23.87 -2.58 7.97
N SER A 54 -23.67 -1.36 8.48
CA SER A 54 -22.47 -0.54 8.25
C SER A 54 -21.21 -1.20 8.80
N LEU A 55 -21.22 -1.65 10.07
CA LEU A 55 -20.11 -2.36 10.69
C LEU A 55 -19.73 -3.65 9.94
N LYS A 56 -20.72 -4.44 9.51
CA LYS A 56 -20.47 -5.65 8.71
C LYS A 56 -19.83 -5.33 7.35
N ARG A 57 -20.13 -4.17 6.77
CA ARG A 57 -19.50 -3.68 5.53
C ARG A 57 -18.08 -3.18 5.78
N LEU A 58 -17.88 -2.37 6.83
CA LEU A 58 -16.56 -1.88 7.24
C LEU A 58 -15.62 -3.06 7.55
N ARG A 59 -16.11 -4.09 8.25
CA ARG A 59 -15.33 -5.30 8.53
C ARG A 59 -14.93 -6.04 7.26
N ARG A 60 -15.84 -6.19 6.28
CA ARG A 60 -15.50 -6.81 4.99
C ARG A 60 -14.44 -5.99 4.24
N PHE A 61 -14.56 -4.66 4.24
CA PHE A 61 -13.58 -3.76 3.66
C PHE A 61 -12.21 -3.84 4.37
N ALA A 62 -12.20 -3.83 5.71
CA ALA A 62 -11.02 -3.99 6.54
C ALA A 62 -10.29 -5.31 6.27
N THR A 63 -11.03 -6.42 6.22
CA THR A 63 -10.50 -7.72 5.84
C THR A 63 -9.91 -7.68 4.42
N GLY A 64 -10.60 -7.03 3.47
CA GLY A 64 -10.12 -6.87 2.11
C GLY A 64 -8.79 -6.09 2.00
N ILE A 65 -8.68 -4.95 2.68
CA ILE A 65 -7.44 -4.16 2.69
C ILE A 65 -6.30 -4.91 3.38
N SER A 66 -6.59 -5.55 4.52
CA SER A 66 -5.56 -6.30 5.26
C SER A 66 -5.04 -7.48 4.44
N LEU A 67 -5.95 -8.23 3.80
CA LEU A 67 -5.59 -9.33 2.90
C LEU A 67 -4.78 -8.84 1.68
N SER A 68 -5.16 -7.69 1.13
CA SER A 68 -4.42 -7.03 0.04
C SER A 68 -2.98 -6.71 0.41
N VAL A 69 -2.73 -6.28 1.66
CA VAL A 69 -1.37 -6.01 2.17
C VAL A 69 -0.56 -7.30 2.28
N CYS A 70 -1.12 -8.35 2.88
CA CYS A 70 -0.43 -9.63 3.03
C CYS A 70 -0.01 -10.24 1.70
N TYR A 71 -0.91 -10.28 0.71
CA TYR A 71 -0.57 -10.80 -0.61
C TYR A 71 0.38 -9.91 -1.39
N ALA A 72 0.21 -8.58 -1.34
CA ALA A 72 1.11 -7.66 -2.03
C ALA A 72 2.56 -7.79 -1.52
N ALA A 73 2.75 -7.98 -0.21
CA ALA A 73 4.07 -8.24 0.37
C ALA A 73 4.68 -9.54 -0.19
N GLY A 74 3.92 -10.64 -0.18
CA GLY A 74 4.36 -11.91 -0.76
C GLY A 74 4.74 -11.81 -2.24
N CYS A 75 3.94 -11.10 -3.05
CA CYS A 75 4.26 -10.88 -4.46
C CYS A 75 5.52 -10.03 -4.64
N GLY A 76 5.69 -8.95 -3.86
CA GLY A 76 6.85 -8.05 -3.95
C GLY A 76 8.16 -8.78 -3.66
N GLY A 77 8.16 -9.69 -2.70
CA GLY A 77 9.33 -10.49 -2.34
C GLY A 77 9.84 -11.43 -3.43
N ILE A 78 9.08 -11.68 -4.49
CA ILE A 78 9.50 -12.47 -5.66
C ILE A 78 10.37 -11.62 -6.61
N GLY A 79 10.18 -10.29 -6.60
CA GLY A 79 10.73 -9.39 -7.62
C GLY A 79 12.25 -9.24 -7.59
N THR A 80 12.86 -9.39 -6.42
CA THR A 80 14.29 -9.14 -6.21
C THR A 80 14.92 -10.28 -5.40
N LEU A 81 16.25 -10.36 -5.47
CA LEU A 81 16.99 -11.37 -4.72
C LEU A 81 16.92 -11.15 -3.21
N ILE A 82 16.78 -9.90 -2.77
CA ILE A 82 16.83 -9.49 -1.35
C ILE A 82 15.46 -9.61 -0.66
N GLY A 83 14.35 -9.50 -1.41
CA GLY A 83 13.01 -9.41 -0.83
C GLY A 83 12.57 -10.65 -0.03
N SER A 84 13.02 -11.85 -0.42
CA SER A 84 12.63 -13.10 0.26
C SER A 84 13.83 -14.02 0.55
N PRO A 85 13.92 -14.63 1.75
CA PRO A 85 14.99 -15.57 2.10
C PRO A 85 15.18 -16.74 1.12
N PRO A 86 14.13 -17.36 0.54
CA PRO A 86 14.29 -18.41 -0.46
C PRO A 86 15.11 -17.99 -1.68
N ASN A 87 15.01 -16.72 -2.12
CA ASN A 87 15.75 -16.21 -3.27
C ASN A 87 17.25 -16.14 -2.97
N ILE A 88 17.59 -15.65 -1.77
CA ILE A 88 18.98 -15.59 -1.28
C ILE A 88 19.56 -17.00 -1.11
N ILE A 89 18.79 -17.91 -0.50
CA ILE A 89 19.21 -19.31 -0.30
C ILE A 89 19.42 -19.99 -1.64
N PHE A 90 18.52 -19.80 -2.60
CA PHE A 90 18.67 -20.31 -3.96
C PHE A 90 19.96 -19.80 -4.59
N TYR A 91 20.22 -18.49 -4.52
CA TYR A 91 21.46 -17.90 -5.04
C TYR A 91 22.70 -18.52 -4.40
N GLY A 92 22.74 -18.62 -3.07
CA GLY A 92 23.85 -19.23 -2.35
C GLY A 92 24.09 -20.70 -2.74
N LEU A 93 23.02 -21.49 -2.89
CA LEU A 93 23.11 -22.88 -3.33
C LEU A 93 23.51 -23.01 -4.81
N ALA A 94 22.99 -22.14 -5.68
CA ALA A 94 23.29 -22.14 -7.11
C ALA A 94 24.77 -21.84 -7.35
N VAL A 95 25.30 -20.79 -6.72
CA VAL A 95 26.73 -20.44 -6.76
C VAL A 95 27.58 -21.55 -6.16
N GLY A 96 27.16 -22.13 -5.02
CA GLY A 96 27.89 -23.21 -4.36
C GLY A 96 27.93 -24.53 -5.16
N ARG A 97 26.89 -24.83 -5.96
CA ARG A 97 26.75 -26.12 -6.65
C ARG A 97 27.22 -26.09 -8.11
N PHE A 98 27.04 -24.98 -8.81
CA PHE A 98 27.31 -24.84 -10.24
C PHE A 98 28.50 -23.92 -10.55
N GLY A 99 29.13 -23.32 -9.52
CA GLY A 99 30.26 -22.41 -9.71
C GLY A 99 29.87 -21.12 -10.45
N GLY A 100 30.87 -20.38 -10.95
CA GLY A 100 30.68 -19.12 -11.69
C GLY A 100 30.18 -19.28 -13.14
N GLU A 101 29.74 -20.48 -13.54
CA GLU A 101 29.23 -20.72 -14.90
C GLU A 101 27.78 -20.27 -15.08
N ILE A 102 27.05 -19.98 -13.98
CA ILE A 102 25.71 -19.39 -14.06
C ILE A 102 25.80 -17.89 -13.72
N PRO A 103 25.51 -16.98 -14.67
CA PRO A 103 25.54 -15.54 -14.45
C PRO A 103 24.27 -15.06 -13.71
N VAL A 104 23.93 -15.68 -12.57
CA VAL A 104 22.79 -15.23 -11.74
C VAL A 104 23.23 -14.06 -10.87
N ASN A 105 23.33 -12.86 -11.45
CA ASN A 105 23.57 -11.64 -10.67
C ASN A 105 22.26 -11.02 -10.20
N PHE A 106 22.30 -10.09 -9.24
CA PHE A 106 21.11 -9.34 -8.80
C PHE A 106 20.29 -8.78 -9.98
N GLY A 107 20.96 -8.15 -10.95
CA GLY A 107 20.31 -7.59 -12.14
C GLY A 107 19.61 -8.62 -13.02
N SER A 108 20.23 -9.79 -13.22
CA SER A 108 19.64 -10.88 -14.00
C SER A 108 18.42 -11.50 -13.31
N TRP A 109 18.48 -11.67 -11.98
CA TRP A 109 17.36 -12.14 -11.19
C TRP A 109 16.23 -11.13 -11.21
N MET A 110 16.55 -9.84 -11.03
CA MET A 110 15.55 -8.78 -11.07
C MET A 110 14.87 -8.69 -12.44
N ALA A 111 15.60 -8.87 -13.55
CA ALA A 111 15.02 -8.90 -14.89
C ALA A 111 14.03 -10.07 -15.08
N TYR A 112 14.26 -11.21 -14.43
CA TYR A 112 13.36 -12.37 -14.44
C TYR A 112 12.22 -12.26 -13.42
N GLY A 113 12.52 -11.87 -12.19
CA GLY A 113 11.63 -11.85 -11.04
C GLY A 113 10.67 -10.67 -11.06
N MET A 114 11.08 -9.48 -11.53
CA MET A 114 10.21 -8.29 -11.57
C MET A 114 8.97 -8.48 -12.45
N PRO A 115 9.07 -8.96 -13.71
CA PRO A 115 7.89 -9.21 -14.53
C PRO A 115 6.95 -10.24 -13.89
N MET A 116 7.51 -11.30 -13.31
CA MET A 116 6.73 -12.35 -12.65
C MET A 116 6.02 -11.82 -11.40
N SER A 117 6.71 -11.04 -10.58
CA SER A 117 6.18 -10.37 -9.40
C SER A 117 5.04 -9.40 -9.75
N LEU A 118 5.20 -8.62 -10.82
CA LEU A 118 4.17 -7.71 -11.31
C LEU A 118 2.95 -8.46 -11.85
N LEU A 119 3.16 -9.58 -12.56
CA LEU A 119 2.08 -10.43 -13.03
C LEU A 119 1.28 -11.00 -11.85
N CYS A 120 1.97 -11.55 -10.84
CA CYS A 120 1.32 -12.02 -9.61
C CYS A 120 0.55 -10.91 -8.90
N LEU A 121 1.12 -9.69 -8.80
CA LEU A 121 0.43 -8.55 -8.22
C LEU A 121 -0.89 -8.23 -8.93
N ILE A 122 -0.87 -8.19 -10.27
CA ILE A 122 -2.07 -7.91 -11.08
C ILE A 122 -3.11 -9.00 -10.90
N VAL A 123 -2.70 -10.27 -10.96
CA VAL A 123 -3.61 -11.42 -10.75
C VAL A 123 -4.24 -11.36 -9.37
N THR A 124 -3.44 -11.18 -8.31
CA THR A 124 -3.98 -11.11 -6.95
C THR A 124 -4.85 -9.88 -6.74
N TRP A 125 -4.49 -8.74 -7.31
CA TRP A 125 -5.32 -7.55 -7.28
C TRP A 125 -6.69 -7.81 -7.92
N ILE A 126 -6.73 -8.43 -9.10
CA ILE A 126 -7.98 -8.82 -9.76
C ILE A 126 -8.76 -9.82 -8.90
N THR A 127 -8.12 -10.86 -8.36
CA THR A 127 -8.79 -11.86 -7.51
C THR A 127 -9.43 -11.23 -6.27
N ILE A 128 -8.72 -10.34 -5.58
CA ILE A 128 -9.24 -9.65 -4.39
C ILE A 128 -10.38 -8.70 -4.80
N CYS A 129 -10.23 -7.96 -5.90
CA CYS A 129 -11.31 -7.14 -6.43
C CYS A 129 -12.55 -7.97 -6.74
N LEU A 130 -12.42 -9.10 -7.43
CA LEU A 130 -13.54 -9.99 -7.76
C LEU A 130 -14.18 -10.60 -6.50
N MET A 131 -13.38 -10.96 -5.50
CA MET A 131 -13.86 -11.60 -4.27
C MET A 131 -14.60 -10.62 -3.33
N PHE A 132 -14.11 -9.38 -3.21
CA PHE A 132 -14.69 -8.39 -2.27
C PHE A 132 -15.66 -7.40 -2.90
N LEU A 133 -15.53 -7.07 -4.20
CA LEU A 133 -16.45 -6.18 -4.92
C LEU A 133 -17.49 -6.95 -5.75
N GLY A 134 -17.24 -8.23 -6.04
CA GLY A 134 -18.10 -9.06 -6.88
C GLY A 134 -17.88 -8.87 -8.40
N PRO A 135 -18.10 -9.91 -9.22
CA PRO A 135 -17.88 -9.84 -10.67
C PRO A 135 -18.82 -8.85 -11.38
N LYS A 136 -20.04 -8.65 -10.87
CA LYS A 136 -21.03 -7.74 -11.47
C LYS A 136 -20.61 -6.26 -11.40
N ALA A 137 -19.93 -5.83 -10.33
CA ALA A 137 -19.42 -4.47 -10.19
C ALA A 137 -18.17 -4.22 -11.06
N PHE A 138 -17.30 -5.23 -11.21
CA PHE A 138 -16.09 -5.14 -12.03
C PHE A 138 -16.40 -4.93 -13.51
N PHE A 139 -17.42 -5.63 -14.05
CA PHE A 139 -17.85 -5.50 -15.45
C PHE A 139 -18.84 -4.34 -15.71
N LYS A 140 -19.42 -3.72 -14.67
CA LYS A 140 -20.29 -2.51 -14.80
C LYS A 140 -19.52 -1.19 -14.90
N CYS A 141 -18.19 -1.21 -14.89
CA CYS A 141 -17.30 -0.04 -14.79
C CYS A 141 -17.32 0.93 -16.01
N GLY A 142 -18.35 0.92 -16.85
CA GLY A 142 -18.51 1.79 -18.01
C GLY A 142 -19.56 2.91 -17.88
N ARG A 143 -20.25 3.05 -16.74
CA ARG A 143 -21.36 4.02 -16.65
C ARG A 143 -21.55 4.60 -15.25
N TRP A 144 -20.62 5.47 -14.86
CA TRP A 144 -20.79 6.34 -13.70
C TRP A 144 -21.88 7.39 -14.00
N LYS A 145 -23.15 7.02 -13.85
CA LYS A 145 -24.22 8.02 -13.76
C LYS A 145 -24.16 8.62 -12.37
N LYS A 146 -23.74 9.88 -12.30
CA LYS A 146 -23.81 10.74 -11.12
C LYS A 146 -25.27 10.79 -10.65
N LYS A 147 -25.63 9.97 -9.66
CA LYS A 147 -26.95 10.01 -9.03
C LYS A 147 -26.94 11.13 -8.01
N GLU A 148 -27.11 12.36 -8.47
CA GLU A 148 -27.54 13.46 -7.61
C GLU A 148 -28.89 13.03 -7.03
N ARG A 149 -28.98 12.86 -5.71
CA ARG A 149 -30.27 12.65 -5.03
C ARG A 149 -30.94 14.03 -4.96
N PRO A 150 -31.99 14.34 -5.75
CA PRO A 150 -32.79 15.52 -5.45
C PRO A 150 -33.47 15.29 -4.10
N MET A 151 -33.23 16.21 -3.17
CA MET A 151 -33.76 16.24 -1.81
C MET A 151 -35.28 16.58 -1.78
N GLN A 152 -36.06 16.09 -2.76
CA GLN A 152 -37.44 16.49 -2.99
C GLN A 152 -38.49 15.37 -2.80
N ASN A 153 -38.10 14.09 -2.83
CA ASN A 153 -39.10 13.00 -2.83
C ASN A 153 -39.47 12.43 -1.45
N GLN A 154 -38.83 12.88 -0.37
CA GLN A 154 -39.17 12.39 0.97
C GLN A 154 -40.51 12.95 1.49
N ALA A 155 -40.98 14.08 0.94
CA ALA A 155 -42.27 14.68 1.28
C ALA A 155 -43.45 14.11 0.47
N GLU A 156 -43.23 13.60 -0.74
CA GLU A 156 -44.26 12.92 -1.55
C GLU A 156 -44.55 11.51 -1.03
N PHE A 157 -43.50 10.77 -0.62
CA PHE A 157 -43.66 9.41 -0.10
C PHE A 157 -44.50 9.36 1.19
N VAL A 158 -44.37 10.38 2.06
CA VAL A 158 -45.18 10.51 3.28
C VAL A 158 -46.65 10.80 2.95
N LYS A 159 -46.94 11.56 1.89
CA LYS A 159 -48.32 11.85 1.46
C LYS A 159 -49.01 10.62 0.89
N GLU A 160 -48.30 9.76 0.16
CA GLU A 160 -48.87 8.55 -0.44
C GLU A 160 -49.06 7.43 0.60
N ALA A 161 -48.16 7.33 1.58
CA ALA A 161 -48.29 6.40 2.71
C ALA A 161 -49.46 6.73 3.66
N THR A 162 -49.92 8.00 3.69
CA THR A 162 -51.05 8.41 4.55
C THR A 162 -52.42 8.05 3.93
N SER A 163 -52.48 7.61 2.66
CA SER A 163 -53.75 7.44 1.93
C SER A 163 -54.15 5.99 1.60
N ALA A 164 -53.36 4.97 1.95
CA ALA A 164 -53.68 3.58 1.59
C ALA A 164 -53.80 2.67 2.82
N ASN A 165 -55.04 2.43 3.26
CA ASN A 165 -55.39 1.27 4.08
C ASN A 165 -55.15 0.00 3.25
N SER A 166 -54.04 -0.70 3.48
CA SER A 166 -53.85 -2.09 3.01
C SER A 166 -52.74 -2.75 3.83
N THR A 167 -53.13 -3.28 4.98
CA THR A 167 -52.31 -4.14 5.85
C THR A 167 -51.78 -5.39 5.15
N GLU A 168 -52.30 -5.76 3.98
CA GLU A 168 -51.76 -6.84 3.13
C GLU A 168 -50.51 -6.45 2.32
N LYS A 169 -50.28 -5.16 2.02
CA LYS A 169 -49.06 -4.74 1.26
C LYS A 169 -47.81 -4.62 2.13
N LEU A 170 -47.94 -4.58 3.45
CA LEU A 170 -46.82 -4.45 4.38
C LEU A 170 -46.08 -5.77 4.62
N GLN A 171 -46.77 -6.92 4.60
CA GLN A 171 -46.13 -8.23 4.75
C GLN A 171 -45.40 -8.69 3.49
N ASP A 172 -45.94 -8.38 2.31
CA ASP A 172 -45.22 -8.65 1.05
C ASP A 172 -44.02 -7.72 0.85
N LEU A 173 -44.02 -6.52 1.44
CA LEU A 173 -42.87 -5.61 1.41
C LEU A 173 -41.77 -6.00 2.40
N GLU A 174 -42.10 -6.58 3.57
CA GLU A 174 -41.08 -7.17 4.45
C GLU A 174 -40.43 -8.39 3.80
N HIS A 175 -41.20 -9.28 3.18
CA HIS A 175 -40.61 -10.48 2.56
C HIS A 175 -39.84 -10.16 1.26
N LYS A 176 -40.21 -9.08 0.55
CA LYS A 176 -39.49 -8.58 -0.63
C LYS A 176 -38.27 -7.72 -0.27
N SER A 177 -38.21 -7.18 0.95
CA SER A 177 -37.03 -6.46 1.47
C SER A 177 -35.82 -7.37 1.71
N ASP A 178 -36.04 -8.69 1.86
CA ASP A 178 -34.95 -9.67 1.99
C ASP A 178 -34.41 -10.18 0.64
N GLN A 179 -35.13 -9.98 -0.47
CA GLN A 179 -34.77 -10.56 -1.78
C GLN A 179 -34.40 -9.57 -2.88
N GLU A 180 -34.65 -8.26 -2.74
CA GLU A 180 -34.29 -7.26 -3.77
C GLU A 180 -33.20 -6.25 -3.36
N GLU A 181 -32.57 -6.37 -2.19
CA GLU A 181 -31.48 -5.47 -1.76
C GLU A 181 -30.05 -6.01 -2.01
N GLU A 182 -29.86 -6.75 -3.11
CA GLU A 182 -28.54 -7.17 -3.61
C GLU A 182 -27.97 -6.18 -4.65
N ASP A 183 -28.17 -4.87 -4.45
CA ASP A 183 -27.37 -3.85 -5.14
C ASP A 183 -26.11 -3.58 -4.31
N ASP A 184 -25.12 -4.46 -4.52
CA ASP A 184 -23.70 -4.27 -4.19
C ASP A 184 -23.09 -3.14 -5.05
N GLU A 185 -23.65 -1.92 -4.97
CA GLU A 185 -22.93 -0.71 -5.33
C GLU A 185 -22.05 -0.33 -4.14
N ILE A 186 -20.72 -0.38 -4.33
CA ILE A 186 -19.73 0.15 -3.40
C ILE A 186 -20.25 1.52 -2.93
N PRO A 187 -20.60 1.70 -1.64
CA PRO A 187 -21.29 2.90 -1.25
C PRO A 187 -20.31 4.05 -1.43
N LEU A 188 -20.70 5.00 -2.29
CA LEU A 188 -20.00 6.23 -2.56
C LEU A 188 -19.51 6.91 -1.27
N ASP A 189 -20.20 6.69 -0.14
CA ASP A 189 -19.87 7.18 1.20
C ASP A 189 -18.49 6.70 1.72
N ILE A 190 -18.13 5.42 1.62
CA ILE A 190 -16.82 4.92 2.13
C ILE A 190 -15.68 5.51 1.31
N VAL A 191 -15.84 5.55 -0.02
CA VAL A 191 -14.83 6.11 -0.93
C VAL A 191 -14.62 7.59 -0.67
N VAL A 192 -15.70 8.34 -0.44
CA VAL A 192 -15.64 9.77 -0.08
C VAL A 192 -14.94 9.96 1.27
N ILE A 193 -15.24 9.15 2.28
CA ILE A 193 -14.59 9.20 3.59
C ILE A 193 -13.09 8.90 3.47
N VAL A 194 -12.71 7.83 2.76
CA VAL A 194 -11.31 7.46 2.53
C VAL A 194 -10.55 8.59 1.82
N ASN A 195 -11.14 9.19 0.78
CA ASN A 195 -10.53 10.30 0.07
C ASN A 195 -10.35 11.54 0.96
N LYS A 196 -11.31 11.82 1.85
CA LYS A 196 -11.22 12.90 2.83
C LYS A 196 -10.08 12.65 3.81
N ILE A 197 -10.01 11.45 4.39
CA ILE A 197 -8.95 11.04 5.32
C ILE A 197 -7.58 11.10 4.62
N ALA A 198 -7.46 10.59 3.40
CA ALA A 198 -6.23 10.63 2.64
C ALA A 198 -5.75 12.06 2.33
N ALA A 199 -6.68 12.97 2.03
CA ALA A 199 -6.36 14.38 1.83
C ALA A 199 -5.91 15.06 3.13
N GLU A 200 -6.47 14.67 4.27
CA GLU A 200 -6.12 15.18 5.58
C GLU A 200 -4.74 14.68 6.03
N GLU A 201 -4.47 13.37 5.90
CA GLU A 201 -3.14 12.78 6.15
C GLU A 201 -2.04 13.42 5.29
N ARG A 202 -2.32 13.63 4.00
CA ARG A 202 -1.37 14.30 3.10
C ARG A 202 -1.04 15.73 3.54
N ARG A 203 -1.98 16.43 4.19
CA ARG A 203 -1.73 17.78 4.73
C ARG A 203 -0.89 17.75 6.01
N VAL A 204 -1.07 16.72 6.84
CA VAL A 204 -0.32 16.55 8.09
C VAL A 204 1.15 16.20 7.84
N LEU A 205 1.45 15.39 6.82
CA LEU A 205 2.81 14.93 6.50
C LEU A 205 3.77 16.07 6.09
N GLY A 206 3.27 17.19 5.56
CA GLY A 206 4.10 18.33 5.18
C GLY A 206 5.04 18.05 3.98
N PRO A 207 5.91 19.02 3.63
CA PRO A 207 6.90 18.83 2.57
C PRO A 207 8.00 17.84 2.99
N MET A 208 8.48 17.03 2.04
CA MET A 208 9.49 15.99 2.24
C MET A 208 10.77 16.55 2.88
N ASN A 209 11.26 15.89 3.92
CA ASN A 209 12.44 16.35 4.67
C ASN A 209 13.74 16.11 3.87
N PHE A 210 14.80 16.86 4.18
CA PHE A 210 16.11 16.69 3.55
C PHE A 210 16.63 15.26 3.69
N GLY A 211 16.51 14.67 4.89
CA GLY A 211 16.92 13.28 5.14
C GLY A 211 16.16 12.27 4.27
N GLU A 212 14.85 12.46 4.07
CA GLU A 212 14.04 11.59 3.22
C GLU A 212 14.49 11.66 1.76
N ILE A 213 14.74 12.86 1.24
CA ILE A 213 15.26 13.07 -0.11
C ILE A 213 16.65 12.43 -0.26
N ALA A 214 17.53 12.63 0.72
CA ALA A 214 18.86 12.02 0.71
C ALA A 214 18.78 10.48 0.69
N CYS A 215 17.93 9.89 1.53
CA CYS A 215 17.67 8.45 1.52
C CYS A 215 17.12 7.97 0.16
N MET A 216 16.18 8.70 -0.44
CA MET A 216 15.64 8.36 -1.77
C MET A 216 16.72 8.40 -2.85
N ILE A 217 17.61 9.39 -2.83
CA ILE A 217 18.73 9.49 -3.77
C ILE A 217 19.69 8.33 -3.57
N LEU A 218 20.12 8.06 -2.33
CA LEU A 218 21.01 6.93 -2.02
C LEU A 218 20.40 5.60 -2.46
N PHE A 219 19.11 5.43 -2.23
CA PHE A 219 18.39 4.22 -2.58
C PHE A 219 18.32 4.00 -4.11
N ILE A 220 17.99 5.04 -4.87
CA ILE A 220 17.97 4.98 -6.34
C ILE A 220 19.38 4.72 -6.89
N LEU A 221 20.41 5.36 -6.31
CA LEU A 221 21.80 5.13 -6.70
C LEU A 221 22.25 3.70 -6.38
N LEU A 222 21.87 3.14 -5.24
CA LEU A 222 22.15 1.75 -4.87
C LEU A 222 21.52 0.78 -5.88
N ILE A 223 20.24 0.98 -6.22
CA ILE A 223 19.55 0.16 -7.22
C ILE A 223 20.24 0.29 -8.58
N GLY A 224 20.59 1.51 -8.97
CA GLY A 224 21.40 1.76 -10.16
C GLY A 224 22.67 0.91 -10.14
N LEU A 225 23.44 0.99 -9.04
CA LEU A 225 24.68 0.26 -8.79
C LEU A 225 24.54 -1.28 -8.72
N TRP A 226 23.34 -1.80 -8.50
CA TRP A 226 23.09 -3.23 -8.63
C TRP A 226 22.71 -3.62 -10.05
N ILE A 227 21.94 -2.79 -10.76
CA ILE A 227 21.49 -3.08 -12.12
C ILE A 227 22.66 -3.04 -13.09
N THR A 228 23.46 -1.97 -13.10
CA THR A 228 24.51 -1.83 -14.14
C THR A 228 25.83 -2.53 -13.76
N ARG A 229 25.77 -3.42 -12.76
CA ARG A 229 26.86 -4.34 -12.40
C ARG A 229 27.12 -5.30 -13.55
N GLU A 230 26.07 -5.86 -14.16
CA GLU A 230 26.10 -6.65 -15.41
C GLU A 230 24.66 -7.13 -15.73
N PRO A 231 23.99 -6.53 -16.73
CA PRO A 231 23.57 -7.38 -17.86
C PRO A 231 23.77 -6.69 -19.22
N GLY A 232 24.53 -7.33 -20.11
CA GLY A 232 24.60 -7.01 -21.55
C GLY A 232 25.53 -5.88 -22.00
N VAL A 233 25.88 -4.93 -21.12
CA VAL A 233 26.92 -3.92 -21.36
C VAL A 233 28.06 -4.09 -20.34
N PRO A 234 29.33 -3.81 -20.70
CA PRO A 234 30.42 -3.89 -19.74
C PRO A 234 30.16 -2.92 -18.58
N GLY A 235 29.82 -3.47 -17.42
CA GLY A 235 29.51 -2.71 -16.20
C GLY A 235 30.75 -2.11 -15.54
N TRP A 236 30.56 -1.40 -14.43
CA TRP A 236 31.68 -0.88 -13.62
C TRP A 236 32.52 -1.99 -12.97
N SER A 237 32.01 -3.22 -12.90
CA SER A 237 32.75 -4.40 -12.44
C SER A 237 34.09 -4.57 -13.18
N ARG A 238 34.17 -4.13 -14.45
CA ARG A 238 35.37 -4.19 -15.28
C ARG A 238 36.54 -3.34 -14.78
N PHE A 239 36.28 -2.29 -14.00
CA PHE A 239 37.35 -1.46 -13.44
C PHE A 239 38.14 -2.18 -12.34
N MET A 240 37.69 -3.36 -11.91
CA MET A 240 38.35 -4.15 -10.87
C MET A 240 39.18 -5.30 -11.46
N PRO A 241 40.36 -5.60 -10.88
CA PRO A 241 41.26 -6.61 -11.40
C PRO A 241 40.66 -8.01 -11.22
N VAL A 242 40.59 -8.77 -12.32
CA VAL A 242 40.26 -10.20 -12.31
C VAL A 242 41.56 -10.98 -12.18
N ARG A 243 41.65 -11.87 -11.19
CA ARG A 243 42.83 -12.74 -11.01
C ARG A 243 42.42 -14.16 -11.33
N ASN A 244 43.21 -14.82 -12.16
CA ASN A 244 43.04 -16.24 -12.42
C ASN A 244 43.73 -17.00 -11.30
N ASP A 245 43.00 -17.92 -10.66
CA ASP A 245 43.61 -18.88 -9.75
C ASP A 245 44.55 -19.82 -10.54
N SER A 246 45.49 -20.43 -9.82
CA SER A 246 46.38 -21.51 -10.27
C SER A 246 45.68 -22.66 -10.98
N SER A 247 44.37 -22.82 -10.78
CA SER A 247 43.48 -23.79 -11.45
C SER A 247 42.85 -23.30 -12.76
N GLY A 248 43.21 -22.12 -13.27
CA GLY A 248 42.62 -21.53 -14.49
C GLY A 248 41.21 -20.95 -14.33
N ARG A 249 40.69 -20.88 -13.10
CA ARG A 249 39.39 -20.30 -12.77
C ARG A 249 39.52 -18.79 -12.55
N THR A 250 38.69 -18.00 -13.23
CA THR A 250 38.56 -16.55 -13.02
C THR A 250 37.92 -16.28 -11.67
N VAL A 251 38.66 -15.66 -10.75
CA VAL A 251 38.13 -15.23 -9.45
C VAL A 251 37.65 -13.79 -9.58
N ILE A 252 36.33 -13.60 -9.42
CA ILE A 252 35.69 -12.29 -9.41
C ILE A 252 35.69 -11.79 -7.96
N PHE A 253 36.46 -10.74 -7.67
CA PHE A 253 36.58 -10.17 -6.32
C PHE A 253 35.44 -9.20 -5.96
N VAL A 254 34.53 -8.92 -6.90
CA VAL A 254 33.46 -7.93 -6.75
C VAL A 254 32.11 -8.62 -6.76
N ASP A 255 31.36 -8.45 -5.68
CA ASP A 255 30.01 -8.94 -5.51
C ASP A 255 28.99 -7.79 -5.34
N ASP A 256 27.70 -8.13 -5.17
CA ASP A 256 26.62 -7.16 -4.93
C ASP A 256 26.77 -6.50 -3.55
N THR A 257 27.66 -7.05 -2.72
CA THR A 257 27.96 -6.61 -1.36
C THR A 257 28.77 -5.30 -1.30
N GLN A 258 29.62 -5.02 -2.28
CA GLN A 258 30.52 -3.85 -2.26
C GLN A 258 29.73 -2.53 -2.37
N PRO A 259 28.80 -2.37 -3.34
CA PRO A 259 27.89 -1.23 -3.33
C PRO A 259 27.12 -1.13 -2.01
N THR A 260 26.58 -2.23 -1.49
CA THR A 260 25.81 -2.22 -0.23
C THR A 260 26.64 -1.69 0.94
N ILE A 261 27.87 -2.16 1.11
CA ILE A 261 28.77 -1.70 2.17
C ILE A 261 29.08 -0.20 2.00
N LEU A 262 29.41 0.24 0.79
CA LEU A 262 29.66 1.66 0.51
C LEU A 262 28.44 2.54 0.86
N PHE A 263 27.23 2.11 0.49
CA PHE A 263 26.00 2.82 0.81
C PHE A 263 25.67 2.81 2.29
N THR A 264 25.93 1.73 3.02
CA THR A 264 25.76 1.71 4.48
C THR A 264 26.67 2.74 5.13
N ILE A 265 27.93 2.84 4.72
CA ILE A 265 28.87 3.85 5.23
C ILE A 265 28.39 5.26 4.89
N LEU A 266 27.97 5.52 3.65
CA LEU A 266 27.44 6.82 3.23
C LEU A 266 26.20 7.23 4.02
N ALA A 267 25.28 6.28 4.29
CA ALA A 267 24.09 6.53 5.07
C ALA A 267 24.40 6.93 6.52
N PHE A 268 25.49 6.43 7.12
CA PHE A 268 25.94 6.85 8.45
C PHE A 268 26.65 8.21 8.45
N ILE A 269 27.27 8.61 7.33
CA ILE A 269 28.00 9.87 7.22
C ILE A 269 27.06 11.05 6.89
N ILE A 270 26.01 10.82 6.11
CA ILE A 270 25.12 11.89 5.65
C ILE A 270 24.27 12.42 6.82
N PRO A 271 24.34 13.72 7.13
CA PRO A 271 23.57 14.30 8.22
C PRO A 271 22.07 14.31 7.89
N ALA A 272 21.24 13.93 8.86
CA ALA A 272 19.78 13.90 8.73
C ALA A 272 19.16 15.29 8.54
N THR A 273 19.88 16.35 8.90
CA THR A 273 19.47 17.75 8.72
C THR A 273 20.39 18.42 7.72
N ASN A 274 19.83 19.26 6.85
CA ASN A 274 20.58 19.92 5.79
C ASN A 274 21.79 20.69 6.36
N PRO A 275 23.03 20.28 6.07
CA PRO A 275 24.23 20.91 6.63
C PRO A 275 24.49 22.31 6.04
N PHE A 276 23.82 22.65 4.94
CA PHE A 276 23.96 23.94 4.25
C PHE A 276 22.83 24.93 4.58
N CYS A 277 21.78 24.51 5.31
CA CYS A 277 20.75 25.42 5.83
C CYS A 277 21.06 25.84 7.27
N LEU A 278 22.18 26.53 7.46
CA LEU A 278 22.68 26.94 8.78
C LEU A 278 21.87 28.06 9.46
N HIS A 279 20.68 28.45 8.98
CA HIS A 279 19.97 29.59 9.59
C HIS A 279 18.45 29.74 9.41
N LYS A 280 17.67 28.69 9.08
CA LYS A 280 16.20 28.88 8.97
C LYS A 280 15.42 28.18 10.08
N ASN A 281 15.04 29.01 11.06
CA ASN A 281 13.89 28.88 11.97
C ASN A 281 13.95 27.86 13.12
N LYS A 282 14.94 27.98 14.02
CA LYS A 282 14.77 27.50 15.41
C LYS A 282 13.75 28.37 16.19
N THR A 283 13.50 29.59 15.72
CA THR A 283 12.65 30.59 16.38
C THR A 283 11.15 30.41 16.15
N GLU A 284 10.70 29.68 15.12
CA GLU A 284 9.27 29.42 14.90
C GLU A 284 8.77 28.28 15.78
N THR A 285 9.55 27.21 15.94
CA THR A 285 9.21 26.08 16.81
C THR A 285 9.17 26.52 18.27
N ASP A 286 10.11 27.35 18.74
CA ASP A 286 10.10 27.86 20.11
C ASP A 286 8.94 28.84 20.38
N LYS A 287 8.58 29.69 19.41
CA LYS A 287 7.44 30.61 19.56
C LYS A 287 6.10 29.86 19.57
N GLN A 288 5.94 28.81 18.77
CA GLN A 288 4.74 27.97 18.78
C GLN A 288 4.64 27.12 20.05
N THR A 289 5.75 26.57 20.54
CA THR A 289 5.80 25.81 21.80
C THR A 289 5.52 26.71 23.01
N ARG A 290 6.12 27.92 23.08
CA ARG A 290 5.82 28.91 24.14
C ARG A 290 4.37 29.38 24.11
N LYS A 291 3.75 29.55 22.94
CA LYS A 291 2.34 29.91 22.85
C LYS A 291 1.44 28.84 23.47
N ARG A 292 1.70 27.55 23.22
CA ARG A 292 0.91 26.45 23.80
C ARG A 292 1.01 26.38 25.32
N ILE A 293 2.21 26.61 25.87
CA ILE A 293 2.44 26.63 27.32
C ILE A 293 1.75 27.82 28.00
N ASN A 294 1.67 28.98 27.33
CA ASN A 294 1.00 30.17 27.89
C ASN A 294 -0.53 30.20 27.69
N THR A 295 -1.11 29.23 27.00
CA THR A 295 -2.57 29.11 26.79
C THR A 295 -3.21 27.95 27.53
N SER A 296 -2.48 27.28 28.43
CA SER A 296 -3.01 26.34 29.43
C SER A 296 -2.92 26.96 30.82
#